data_AF-A0A2W6RHC3-F1
#
_entry.id   AF-A0A2W6RHC3-F1
#
_cell.length_a   1.000
_cell.length_b   1.000
_cell.length_c   1.000
_cell.angle_alpha   90.00
_cell.angle_beta   90.00
_cell.angle_gamma   90.00
#
_symmetry.space_group_name_H-M   'P 1'
#
loop_
_entity.id
_entity.type
_entity.pdbx_description
1 polymer ?
#
loop_
_entity_poly.entity_id
_entity_poly.type
_entity_poly.pdbx_seq_one_letter_code
_entity_poly.pdbx_strand_id
1 'polypeptide(L)'
;MSLPDYFHNIRTYLFAYADHLTYTNSVGLGDYNIFAENLFKDLLNVLFDWNLINANSQRRNQKSYDLISKSKNIYIQVTANKNHKNKYNNSVESFKDFAKDGDHFIVFFISKNVNKNILKRNIMDGVTYEA
;
A
#
# COMPACT_ATOMS: atom_id res chain seq x y z
N MET A 1 -23.66 -17.49 6.97
CA MET A 1 -22.82 -16.74 7.93
C MET A 1 -23.47 -15.37 8.11
N SER A 2 -23.60 -14.87 9.33
CA SER A 2 -24.32 -13.61 9.60
C SER A 2 -23.45 -12.39 9.29
N LEU A 3 -24.05 -11.22 9.08
CA LEU A 3 -23.30 -9.97 8.87
C LEU A 3 -22.27 -9.69 10.01
N PRO A 4 -22.60 -9.88 11.30
CA PRO A 4 -21.63 -9.83 12.39
C PRO A 4 -20.44 -10.79 12.21
N ASP A 5 -20.70 -12.01 11.74
CA ASP A 5 -19.66 -13.04 11.57
C ASP A 5 -18.66 -12.67 10.47
N TYR A 6 -19.12 -12.13 9.34
CA TYR A 6 -18.22 -11.70 8.26
C TYR A 6 -17.33 -10.54 8.70
N PHE A 7 -17.90 -9.53 9.37
CA PHE A 7 -17.13 -8.41 9.89
C PHE A 7 -16.08 -8.88 10.90
N HIS A 8 -16.49 -9.76 11.84
CA HIS A 8 -15.58 -10.35 12.81
C HIS A 8 -14.42 -11.07 12.12
N ASN A 9 -14.72 -11.94 11.15
CA ASN A 9 -13.72 -12.74 10.45
C ASN A 9 -12.75 -11.86 9.65
N ILE A 10 -13.26 -10.93 8.84
CA ILE A 10 -12.41 -10.01 8.06
C ILE A 10 -11.48 -9.23 8.99
N ARG A 11 -12.04 -8.64 10.06
CA ARG A 11 -11.24 -7.90 11.04
C ARG A 11 -10.16 -8.80 11.65
N THR A 12 -10.54 -9.96 12.19
CA THR A 12 -9.62 -10.87 12.87
C THR A 12 -8.49 -11.32 11.94
N TYR A 13 -8.80 -11.71 10.70
CA TYR A 13 -7.79 -12.17 9.75
C TYR A 13 -6.87 -11.04 9.27
N LEU A 14 -7.39 -9.83 9.01
CA LEU A 14 -6.55 -8.69 8.62
C LEU A 14 -5.61 -8.27 9.76
N PHE A 15 -6.08 -8.27 11.01
CA PHE A 15 -5.25 -7.98 12.18
C PHE A 15 -4.15 -9.03 12.37
N ALA A 16 -4.49 -10.31 12.27
CA ALA A 16 -3.52 -11.40 12.38
C ALA A 16 -2.49 -11.37 11.24
N TYR A 17 -2.92 -11.00 10.03
CA TYR A 17 -2.02 -10.88 8.88
C TYR A 17 -1.02 -9.73 9.03
N ALA A 18 -1.45 -8.58 9.55
CA ALA A 18 -0.55 -7.46 9.84
C ALA A 18 0.53 -7.82 10.89
N ASP A 19 0.16 -8.61 11.91
CA ASP A 19 1.11 -9.17 12.87
C ASP A 19 2.10 -10.13 12.22
N HIS A 20 1.58 -11.03 11.40
CA HIS A 20 2.39 -12.02 10.72
C HIS A 20 3.45 -11.34 9.83
N LEU A 21 3.05 -10.34 9.03
CA LEU A 21 3.99 -9.56 8.21
C LEU A 21 5.03 -8.82 9.04
N THR A 22 4.62 -8.27 10.19
CA THR A 22 5.53 -7.63 11.14
C THR A 22 6.58 -8.62 11.65
N TYR A 23 6.16 -9.83 11.99
CA TYR A 23 7.03 -10.89 12.47
C TYR A 23 7.97 -11.40 11.36
N THR A 24 7.45 -11.76 10.18
CA THR A 24 8.25 -12.27 9.06
C THR A 24 9.31 -11.27 8.62
N ASN A 25 8.97 -9.98 8.55
CA ASN A 25 9.94 -8.92 8.25
C ASN A 25 11.04 -8.81 9.30
N SER A 26 10.73 -9.04 10.59
CA SER A 26 11.73 -9.01 11.66
C SER A 26 12.73 -10.17 11.62
N VAL A 27 12.35 -11.30 10.99
CA VAL A 27 13.20 -12.49 10.82
C VAL A 27 13.78 -12.62 9.40
N GLY A 28 13.62 -11.59 8.56
CA GLY A 28 14.21 -11.54 7.22
C GLY A 28 13.45 -12.30 6.13
N LEU A 29 12.22 -12.76 6.38
CA LEU A 29 11.37 -13.47 5.41
C LEU A 29 10.54 -12.48 4.59
N GLY A 30 11.20 -11.81 3.63
CA GLY A 30 10.63 -10.73 2.83
C GLY A 30 9.60 -11.16 1.77
N ASP A 31 9.55 -12.44 1.39
CA ASP A 31 8.64 -12.97 0.36
C ASP A 31 7.16 -12.73 0.69
N TYR A 32 6.82 -12.60 1.98
CA TYR A 32 5.46 -12.33 2.41
C TYR A 32 4.94 -10.94 2.03
N ASN A 33 5.82 -9.98 1.76
CA ASN A 33 5.39 -8.66 1.29
C ASN A 33 4.79 -8.74 -0.12
N ILE A 34 5.29 -9.62 -0.99
CA ILE A 34 4.74 -9.84 -2.34
C ILE A 34 3.33 -10.47 -2.26
N PHE A 35 3.11 -11.38 -1.30
CA PHE A 35 1.77 -11.89 -1.03
C PHE A 35 0.84 -10.79 -0.53
N ALA A 36 1.33 -9.89 0.32
CA ALA A 36 0.55 -8.76 0.83
C ALA A 36 0.17 -7.79 -0.28
N GLU A 37 1.11 -7.44 -1.16
CA GLU A 37 0.84 -6.61 -2.35
C GLU A 37 -0.30 -7.18 -3.19
N ASN A 38 -0.27 -8.49 -3.49
CA ASN A 38 -1.31 -9.12 -4.29
C ASN A 38 -2.66 -9.18 -3.57
N LEU A 39 -2.67 -9.51 -2.28
CA LEU A 39 -3.89 -9.50 -1.47
C LEU A 39 -4.57 -8.13 -1.50
N PHE A 40 -3.80 -7.07 -1.21
CA PHE A 40 -4.37 -5.72 -1.14
C PHE A 40 -4.70 -5.15 -2.52
N LYS A 41 -3.98 -5.54 -3.58
CA LYS A 41 -4.37 -5.26 -4.97
C LYS A 41 -5.77 -5.80 -5.27
N ASP A 42 -6.00 -7.09 -5.00
CA ASP A 42 -7.29 -7.73 -5.27
C ASP A 42 -8.41 -7.12 -4.39
N LEU A 43 -8.13 -6.87 -3.11
CA LEU A 43 -9.09 -6.24 -2.19
C LEU A 43 -9.48 -4.82 -2.64
N LEU A 44 -8.50 -3.97 -2.97
CA LEU A 44 -8.76 -2.59 -3.41
C LEU A 44 -9.50 -2.55 -4.76
N ASN A 45 -9.22 -3.49 -5.66
CA ASN A 45 -9.97 -3.63 -6.91
C ASN A 45 -11.43 -3.98 -6.67
N VAL A 46 -11.72 -4.90 -5.73
CA VAL A 46 -13.11 -5.23 -5.37
C VAL A 46 -13.83 -4.02 -4.75
N LEU A 47 -13.15 -3.25 -3.91
CA LEU A 47 -13.76 -2.13 -3.18
C LEU A 47 -13.98 -0.87 -4.04
N PHE A 48 -13.05 -0.58 -4.95
CA PHE A 48 -13.00 0.72 -5.63
C PHE A 48 -12.95 0.65 -7.15
N ASP A 49 -12.95 -0.55 -7.73
CA ASP A 49 -12.82 -0.78 -9.18
C ASP A 49 -11.60 -0.05 -9.78
N TRP A 50 -10.48 -0.09 -9.05
CA TRP A 50 -9.28 0.64 -9.44
C TRP A 50 -8.49 -0.03 -10.57
N ASN A 51 -8.76 -1.29 -10.91
CA ASN A 51 -8.02 -2.04 -11.94
C ASN A 51 -6.49 -2.00 -11.71
N LEU A 52 -6.08 -2.08 -10.45
CA LEU A 52 -4.69 -2.18 -10.02
C LEU A 52 -4.06 -3.47 -10.51
N ILE A 53 -2.81 -3.35 -10.96
CA ILE A 53 -1.92 -4.46 -11.27
C ILE A 53 -0.60 -4.30 -10.51
N ASN A 54 0.12 -5.40 -10.29
CA ASN A 54 1.44 -5.33 -9.67
C ASN A 54 2.45 -4.70 -10.64
N ALA A 55 3.17 -3.68 -10.22
CA ALA A 55 4.10 -2.93 -11.04
C ALA A 55 5.28 -3.80 -11.53
N ASN A 56 5.75 -4.74 -10.70
CA ASN A 56 6.82 -5.67 -11.08
C ASN A 56 6.40 -6.63 -12.19
N SER A 57 5.09 -6.85 -12.40
CA SER A 57 4.59 -7.63 -13.55
C SER A 57 4.76 -6.89 -14.88
N GLN A 58 4.83 -5.56 -14.87
CA GLN A 58 4.97 -4.74 -16.08
C GLN A 58 6.41 -4.29 -16.34
N ARG A 59 7.14 -3.93 -15.28
CA ARG A 59 8.55 -3.51 -15.36
C ARG A 59 9.28 -4.15 -14.20
N ARG A 60 10.15 -5.11 -14.50
CA ARG A 60 11.02 -5.73 -13.49
C ARG A 60 11.82 -4.65 -12.75
N ASN A 61 11.94 -4.81 -11.44
CA ASN A 61 12.67 -3.91 -10.53
C ASN A 61 12.08 -2.51 -10.43
N GLN A 62 10.75 -2.36 -10.55
CA GLN A 62 10.12 -1.11 -10.16
C GLN A 62 10.20 -0.97 -8.64
N LYS A 63 10.77 0.14 -8.16
CA LYS A 63 11.11 0.33 -6.74
C LYS A 63 10.26 1.38 -6.02
N SER A 64 9.67 2.32 -6.76
CA SER A 64 8.98 3.47 -6.15
C SER A 64 7.52 3.20 -5.80
N TYR A 65 6.91 2.17 -6.40
CA TYR A 65 5.54 1.74 -6.13
C TYR A 65 5.39 0.25 -6.46
N ASP A 66 4.48 -0.40 -5.75
CA ASP A 66 4.22 -1.85 -5.90
C ASP A 66 2.99 -2.11 -6.79
N LEU A 67 1.98 -1.24 -6.75
CA LEU A 67 0.75 -1.35 -7.53
C LEU A 67 0.51 -0.11 -8.38
N ILE A 68 -0.14 -0.29 -9.53
CA ILE A 68 -0.46 0.79 -10.46
C ILE A 68 -1.82 0.59 -11.13
N SER A 69 -2.57 1.68 -11.30
CA SER A 69 -3.69 1.80 -12.23
C SER A 69 -3.40 2.90 -13.24
N LYS A 70 -3.00 2.51 -14.46
CA LYS A 70 -2.68 3.47 -15.54
C LYS A 70 -3.90 4.26 -16.00
N SER A 71 -5.08 3.64 -16.01
CA SER A 71 -6.33 4.31 -16.43
C SER A 71 -6.78 5.39 -15.46
N LYS A 72 -6.36 5.31 -14.20
CA LYS A 72 -6.77 6.25 -13.14
C LYS A 72 -5.60 7.09 -12.60
N ASN A 73 -4.38 6.93 -13.13
CA ASN A 73 -3.15 7.54 -12.63
C ASN A 73 -2.91 7.30 -11.13
N ILE A 74 -3.27 6.11 -10.62
CA ILE A 74 -3.09 5.73 -9.21
C ILE A 74 -1.84 4.86 -9.08
N TYR A 75 -1.00 5.17 -8.10
CA TYR A 75 0.22 4.45 -7.78
C TYR A 75 0.24 4.18 -6.28
N ILE A 76 0.53 2.93 -5.88
CA ILE A 76 0.46 2.54 -4.47
C ILE A 76 1.76 1.85 -4.06
N GLN A 77 2.38 2.36 -3.01
CA GLN A 77 3.43 1.67 -2.27
C GLN A 77 2.80 0.97 -1.07
N VAL A 78 2.78 -0.36 -1.09
CA VAL A 78 2.33 -1.21 0.01
C VAL A 78 3.49 -1.41 1.00
N THR A 79 3.23 -1.31 2.30
CA THR A 79 4.31 -1.45 3.30
C THR A 79 3.80 -1.86 4.67
N ALA A 80 4.50 -2.82 5.30
CA ALA A 80 4.33 -3.18 6.72
C ALA A 80 5.42 -2.58 7.63
N ASN A 81 6.15 -1.55 7.16
CA ASN A 81 7.24 -0.92 7.92
C ASN A 81 6.72 -0.15 9.13
N LYS A 82 7.31 -0.40 10.32
CA LYS A 82 6.95 0.26 11.59
C LYS A 82 7.36 1.73 11.67
N ASN A 83 8.38 2.16 10.93
CA ASN A 83 8.82 3.55 10.88
C ASN A 83 8.05 4.30 9.79
N HIS A 84 6.76 4.57 10.07
CA HIS A 84 5.83 5.09 9.08
C HIS A 84 6.29 6.43 8.46
N LYS A 85 6.83 7.36 9.26
CA LYS A 85 7.28 8.67 8.77
C LYS A 85 8.44 8.56 7.79
N ASN A 86 9.48 7.80 8.14
CA ASN A 86 10.62 7.63 7.24
C ASN A 86 10.21 6.87 5.98
N LYS A 87 9.37 5.83 6.11
CA LYS A 87 8.90 5.08 4.94
C LYS A 87 8.04 5.95 4.03
N TYR A 88 7.13 6.77 4.56
CA TYR A 88 6.36 7.73 3.78
C TYR A 88 7.28 8.69 3.02
N ASN A 89 8.16 9.39 3.73
CA ASN A 89 9.08 10.38 3.13
C ASN A 89 9.94 9.75 2.03
N ASN A 90 10.54 8.59 2.29
CA ASN A 90 11.38 7.91 1.31
C ASN A 90 10.58 7.45 0.08
N SER A 91 9.33 7.00 0.27
CA SER A 91 8.49 6.55 -0.84
C SER A 91 8.05 7.73 -1.71
N VAL A 92 7.63 8.84 -1.08
CA VAL A 92 7.32 10.10 -1.77
C VAL A 92 8.53 10.59 -2.56
N GLU A 93 9.71 10.65 -1.94
CA GLU A 93 10.93 11.10 -2.62
C GLU A 93 11.27 10.22 -3.83
N SER A 94 11.18 8.89 -3.66
CA SER A 94 11.41 7.96 -4.78
C SER A 94 10.37 8.04 -5.90
N PHE A 95 9.15 8.51 -5.61
CA PHE A 95 8.09 8.64 -6.60
C PHE A 95 8.22 9.92 -7.43
N LYS A 96 8.74 11.01 -6.85
CA LYS A 96 8.91 12.31 -7.53
C LYS A 96 9.66 12.20 -8.86
N ASP A 97 10.64 11.31 -8.95
CA ASP A 97 11.42 11.07 -10.18
C ASP A 97 10.57 10.60 -11.37
N PHE A 98 9.37 10.08 -11.12
CA PHE A 98 8.46 9.53 -12.13
C PHE A 98 7.13 10.29 -12.22
N ALA A 99 6.84 11.12 -11.22
CA ALA A 99 5.53 11.73 -11.03
C ALA A 99 5.20 12.73 -12.14
N LYS A 100 3.93 12.76 -12.52
CA LYS A 100 3.37 13.68 -13.51
C LYS A 100 2.14 14.37 -12.95
N ASP A 101 1.85 15.57 -13.46
CA ASP A 101 0.63 16.30 -13.12
C ASP A 101 -0.61 15.40 -13.26
N GLY A 102 -1.45 15.40 -12.22
CA GLY A 102 -2.63 14.54 -12.14
C GLY A 102 -2.40 13.13 -11.59
N ASP A 103 -1.15 12.74 -11.27
CA ASP A 103 -0.88 11.47 -10.60
C ASP A 103 -1.36 11.48 -9.14
N HIS A 104 -1.75 10.30 -8.66
CA HIS A 104 -2.14 10.05 -7.28
C HIS A 104 -1.29 8.93 -6.69
N PHE A 105 -0.41 9.29 -5.75
CA PHE A 105 0.46 8.37 -5.04
C PHE A 105 -0.02 8.11 -3.61
N ILE A 106 -0.14 6.83 -3.26
CA ILE A 106 -0.67 6.35 -1.98
C ILE A 106 0.39 5.49 -1.30
N VAL A 107 0.75 5.80 -0.06
CA VAL A 107 1.56 4.90 0.78
C VAL A 107 0.64 4.12 1.70
N PHE A 108 0.33 2.88 1.32
CA PHE A 108 -0.60 2.03 2.03
C PHE A 108 0.08 1.23 3.15
N PHE A 109 -0.18 1.63 4.40
CA PHE A 109 0.40 1.00 5.58
C PHE A 109 -0.41 -0.20 6.08
N ILE A 110 0.20 -1.38 6.06
CA ILE A 110 -0.33 -2.58 6.71
C ILE A 110 0.20 -2.62 8.14
N SER A 111 -0.53 -1.99 9.05
CA SER A 111 -0.12 -1.88 10.45
C SER A 111 -1.32 -1.86 11.39
N LYS A 112 -1.13 -2.38 12.60
CA LYS A 112 -2.11 -2.27 13.69
C LYS A 112 -2.33 -0.84 14.15
N ASN A 113 -1.29 -0.02 14.07
CA ASN A 113 -1.29 1.37 14.53
C ASN A 113 -0.44 2.20 13.57
N VAL A 114 -1.02 3.25 13.00
CA VAL A 114 -0.29 4.22 12.18
C VAL A 114 -0.29 5.57 12.89
N ASN A 115 0.81 6.31 12.77
CA ASN A 115 0.87 7.67 13.30
C ASN A 115 -0.13 8.54 12.53
N LYS A 116 -1.23 8.94 13.17
CA LYS A 116 -2.29 9.73 12.53
C LYS A 116 -1.80 11.02 11.87
N ASN A 117 -0.68 11.58 12.31
CA ASN A 117 -0.11 12.79 11.71
C ASN A 117 0.41 12.57 10.28
N ILE A 118 0.70 11.32 9.90
CA ILE A 118 1.11 10.99 8.53
C ILE A 118 -0.08 10.66 7.63
N LEU A 119 -1.26 10.39 8.19
CA LEU A 119 -2.48 10.07 7.45
C LEU A 119 -3.10 11.35 6.89
N LYS A 120 -2.44 11.93 5.89
CA LYS A 120 -2.77 13.23 5.32
C LYS A 120 -2.64 13.18 3.82
N ARG A 121 -3.56 13.88 3.17
CA ARG A 121 -3.47 14.20 1.75
C ARG A 121 -2.70 15.50 1.57
N ASN A 122 -1.69 15.49 0.71
CA ASN A 122 -0.89 16.66 0.33
C ASN A 122 -0.86 16.76 -1.20
N ILE A 123 -0.90 17.97 -1.74
CA ILE A 123 -0.78 18.21 -3.18
C ILE A 123 0.49 19.03 -3.40
N MET A 124 1.38 18.53 -4.26
CA MET A 124 2.65 19.17 -4.61
C MET A 124 2.88 18.98 -6.11
N ASP A 125 3.16 20.07 -6.81
CA ASP A 125 3.46 20.05 -8.26
C ASP A 125 2.41 19.31 -9.09
N GLY A 126 1.13 19.46 -8.73
CA GLY A 126 0.01 18.81 -9.44
C GLY A 126 -0.23 17.34 -9.11
N VAL A 127 0.60 16.76 -8.24
CA VAL A 127 0.53 15.36 -7.81
C VAL A 127 -0.11 15.29 -6.43
N THR A 128 -1.06 14.36 -6.25
CA THR A 128 -1.62 14.05 -4.93
C THR A 128 -0.78 12.98 -4.25
N TYR A 129 -0.33 13.23 -3.02
CA TYR A 129 0.35 12.28 -2.15
C TYR A 129 -0.51 12.02 -0.90
N GLU A 130 -0.74 10.76 -0.57
CA GLU A 130 -1.50 10.37 0.62
C GLU A 130 -0.93 9.12 1.31
N ALA A 131 -1.34 8.92 2.56
CA ALA A 131 -1.05 7.76 3.39
C ALA A 131 -2.22 7.46 4.33
#